data_AF-A0AAU7FEZ9-F1
#
_entry.id   AF-A0AAU7FEZ9-F1
#
_cell.length_a   1.000
_cell.length_b   1.000
_cell.length_c   1.000
_cell.angle_alpha   90.00
_cell.angle_beta   90.00
_cell.angle_gamma   90.00
#
_symmetry.space_group_name_H-M   'P 1'
#
loop_
_entity.id
_entity.type
_entity.pdbx_description
1 polymer ?
#
loop_
_entity_poly.entity_id
_entity_poly.type
_entity_poly.pdbx_seq_one_letter_code
_entity_poly.pdbx_strand_id
1 'polypeptide(L)'
;MKLLICSLAGLVLLSGCASVTQQPRYVLLGEVHDNAEGHQQRVADLRAKVAAGWRPAIALEQFDYEFQPQLSAAQSRCGSDTRCIIDAAQGSKRWEWSYYAPLLALAQQYQLPLLAANLSRADASKIVKTGFAAALKPELIERYQLEHIPAALLAGQIEAVRSGHCNQLPESLLPGMARAQIARDVVMAEVMLESMKSTGRDVVLIAGNGHVRRDLGVPQWLKSAPLHSTAYLEAAPAQGMYDSSVLVKAVQRGDVCAMR
;
A
#
# COMPACT_ATOMS: atom_id res chain seq x y z
N MET A 1 -28.45 66.05 35.54
CA MET A 1 -28.70 64.66 36.00
C MET A 1 -29.15 63.85 34.78
N LYS A 2 -28.54 62.67 34.55
CA LYS A 2 -28.65 61.75 33.38
C LYS A 2 -27.80 62.12 32.15
N LEU A 3 -27.10 61.20 31.49
CA LEU A 3 -26.40 59.97 31.87
C LEU A 3 -25.49 59.71 30.64
N LEU A 4 -24.18 59.51 30.81
CA LEU A 4 -23.31 59.02 29.75
C LEU A 4 -23.75 57.60 29.37
N ILE A 5 -23.89 57.32 28.07
CA ILE A 5 -23.94 55.96 27.54
C ILE A 5 -22.77 55.86 26.54
N CYS A 6 -21.67 55.28 27.01
CA CYS A 6 -20.62 54.75 26.15
C CYS A 6 -21.11 53.45 25.52
N SER A 7 -21.38 53.47 24.21
CA SER A 7 -21.56 52.24 23.43
C SER A 7 -20.19 51.65 23.11
N LEU A 8 -19.79 50.60 23.84
CA LEU A 8 -18.71 49.70 23.41
C LEU A 8 -19.20 48.90 22.20
N ALA A 9 -18.64 49.18 21.03
CA ALA A 9 -18.73 48.29 19.89
C ALA A 9 -17.80 47.09 20.12
N GLY A 10 -18.37 45.95 20.49
CA GLY A 10 -17.65 44.68 20.61
C GLY A 10 -17.27 44.16 19.23
N LEU A 11 -15.97 44.17 18.94
CA LEU A 11 -15.40 43.52 17.76
C LEU A 11 -15.40 42.00 18.00
N VAL A 12 -16.39 41.29 17.45
CA VAL A 12 -16.43 39.82 17.48
C VAL A 12 -15.45 39.32 16.42
N LEU A 13 -14.25 38.91 16.86
CA LEU A 13 -13.31 38.15 16.04
C LEU A 13 -13.89 36.75 15.83
N LEU A 14 -14.47 36.51 14.64
CA LEU A 14 -14.77 35.18 14.14
C LEU A 14 -13.44 34.47 13.83
N SER A 15 -12.84 33.85 14.85
CA SER A 15 -11.79 32.87 14.66
C SER A 15 -12.39 31.67 13.94
N GLY A 16 -12.32 31.66 12.61
CA GLY A 16 -12.63 30.48 11.82
C GLY A 16 -11.69 29.36 12.24
N CYS A 17 -12.26 28.27 12.75
CA CYS A 17 -11.55 27.02 12.91
C CYS A 17 -11.14 26.54 11.51
N ALA A 18 -9.98 26.96 11.02
CA ALA A 18 -9.34 26.31 9.89
C ALA A 18 -9.09 24.86 10.32
N SER A 19 -9.87 23.92 9.80
CA SER A 19 -9.56 22.50 9.92
C SER A 19 -8.17 22.32 9.32
N VAL A 20 -7.17 22.07 10.16
CA VAL A 20 -5.84 21.70 9.72
C VAL A 20 -6.00 20.33 9.06
N THR A 21 -6.14 20.30 7.75
CA THR A 21 -6.08 19.06 6.98
C THR A 21 -4.67 18.53 7.15
N GLN A 22 -4.50 17.55 8.05
CA GLN A 22 -3.20 16.91 8.23
C GLN A 22 -2.80 16.25 6.91
N GLN A 23 -1.63 16.65 6.40
CA GLN A 23 -1.07 16.03 5.20
C GLN A 23 -0.90 14.53 5.46
N PRO A 24 -1.26 13.66 4.49
CA PRO A 24 -1.18 12.23 4.67
C PRO A 24 0.28 11.83 4.89
N ARG A 25 0.51 11.07 5.97
CA ARG A 25 1.83 10.51 6.33
C ARG A 25 2.09 9.19 5.60
N TYR A 26 1.01 8.54 5.16
CA TYR A 26 1.03 7.30 4.39
C TYR A 26 0.35 7.52 3.05
N VAL A 27 1.03 7.20 1.95
CA VAL A 27 0.47 7.32 0.61
C VAL A 27 0.49 5.94 -0.03
N LEU A 28 -0.67 5.41 -0.40
CA LEU A 28 -0.78 4.10 -1.01
C LEU A 28 -1.10 4.28 -2.48
N LEU A 29 -0.24 3.76 -3.35
CA LEU A 29 -0.38 3.83 -4.80
C LEU A 29 -0.59 2.43 -5.34
N GLY A 30 -1.82 2.18 -5.78
CA GLY A 30 -2.25 0.93 -6.39
C GLY A 30 -1.66 0.71 -7.78
N GLU A 31 -1.80 -0.50 -8.30
CA GLU A 31 -1.44 -0.81 -9.69
C GLU A 31 -2.21 -2.02 -10.24
N VAL A 32 -2.22 -2.10 -11.57
CA VAL A 32 -2.46 -3.33 -12.32
C VAL A 32 -1.08 -3.84 -12.77
N HIS A 33 -0.63 -4.94 -12.19
CA HIS A 33 0.79 -5.35 -12.22
C HIS A 33 1.39 -5.58 -13.61
N ASP A 34 0.57 -5.92 -14.59
CA ASP A 34 0.96 -6.18 -15.98
C ASP A 34 0.66 -5.00 -16.93
N ASN A 35 0.32 -3.81 -16.38
CA ASN A 35 0.07 -2.61 -17.17
C ASN A 35 1.28 -1.66 -17.20
N ALA A 36 2.14 -1.82 -18.21
CA ALA A 36 3.33 -0.99 -18.39
C ALA A 36 3.05 0.53 -18.35
N GLU A 37 1.99 0.99 -19.02
CA GLU A 37 1.62 2.41 -19.09
C GLU A 37 1.21 2.96 -17.72
N GLY A 38 0.42 2.19 -16.98
CA GLY A 38 0.03 2.53 -15.61
C GLY A 38 1.23 2.61 -14.66
N HIS A 39 2.21 1.72 -14.80
CA HIS A 39 3.48 1.80 -14.07
C HIS A 39 4.24 3.09 -14.41
N GLN A 40 4.33 3.48 -15.68
CA GLN A 40 4.99 4.72 -16.08
C GLN A 40 4.29 5.96 -15.51
N GLN A 41 2.96 6.02 -15.60
CA GLN A 41 2.18 7.13 -15.05
C GLN A 41 2.37 7.25 -13.53
N ARG A 42 2.27 6.13 -12.81
CA ARG A 42 2.46 6.10 -11.34
C ARG A 42 3.84 6.60 -10.92
N VAL A 43 4.89 6.18 -11.63
CA VAL A 43 6.25 6.65 -11.36
C VAL A 43 6.43 8.13 -11.73
N ALA A 44 5.79 8.63 -12.79
CA ALA A 44 5.82 10.04 -13.16
C ALA A 44 5.18 10.92 -12.08
N ASP A 45 4.02 10.52 -11.56
CA ASP A 45 3.31 11.25 -10.49
C ASP A 45 4.13 11.28 -9.20
N LEU A 46 4.75 10.16 -8.82
CA LEU A 46 5.65 10.11 -7.67
C LEU A 46 6.91 10.96 -7.89
N ARG A 47 7.50 10.90 -9.09
CA ARG A 47 8.70 11.67 -9.46
C ARG A 47 8.45 13.17 -9.33
N ALA A 48 7.30 13.67 -9.75
CA ALA A 48 6.97 15.09 -9.63
C ALA A 48 7.03 15.58 -8.17
N LYS A 49 6.44 14.81 -7.25
CA LYS A 49 6.44 15.13 -5.80
C LYS A 49 7.83 15.02 -5.19
N VAL A 50 8.59 13.98 -5.56
CA VAL A 50 9.96 13.79 -5.08
C VAL A 50 10.89 14.88 -5.61
N ALA A 51 10.78 15.25 -6.88
CA ALA A 51 11.55 16.34 -7.47
C ALA A 51 11.25 17.69 -6.79
N ALA A 52 10.00 17.90 -6.34
CA ALA A 52 9.59 19.07 -5.56
C ALA A 52 10.04 19.07 -4.08
N GLY A 53 10.81 18.07 -3.64
CA GLY A 53 11.43 18.04 -2.32
C GLY A 53 10.86 16.99 -1.36
N TRP A 54 9.81 16.26 -1.73
CA TRP A 54 9.31 15.16 -0.91
C TRP A 54 10.33 14.01 -0.84
N ARG A 55 10.53 13.41 0.34
CA ARG A 55 11.56 12.37 0.58
C ARG A 55 11.01 11.17 1.37
N PRO A 56 9.98 10.48 0.86
CA PRO A 56 9.38 9.35 1.56
C PRO A 56 10.28 8.11 1.52
N ALA A 57 10.03 7.16 2.40
CA ALA A 57 10.43 5.77 2.16
C ALA A 57 9.43 5.11 1.18
N ILE A 58 9.88 4.13 0.39
CA ILE A 58 9.04 3.41 -0.58
C ILE A 58 8.96 1.93 -0.19
N ALA A 59 7.81 1.53 0.35
CA ALA A 59 7.43 0.15 0.58
C ALA A 59 6.95 -0.52 -0.70
N LEU A 60 7.44 -1.73 -0.98
CA LEU A 60 7.20 -2.46 -2.21
C LEU A 60 6.61 -3.84 -1.92
N GLU A 61 5.44 -4.14 -2.48
CA GLU A 61 4.88 -5.50 -2.52
C GLU A 61 5.81 -6.50 -3.26
N GLN A 62 6.66 -6.00 -4.15
CA GLN A 62 7.48 -6.83 -5.01
C GLN A 62 8.62 -7.55 -4.27
N PHE A 63 8.97 -7.09 -3.06
CA PHE A 63 10.01 -7.68 -2.22
C PHE A 63 9.42 -8.24 -0.92
N ASP A 64 9.82 -9.46 -0.58
CA ASP A 64 9.38 -10.13 0.64
C ASP A 64 10.17 -9.60 1.85
N TYR A 65 9.47 -9.29 2.94
CA TYR A 65 9.99 -8.56 4.10
C TYR A 65 11.22 -9.21 4.75
N GLU A 66 11.34 -10.54 4.64
CA GLU A 66 12.49 -11.31 5.13
C GLU A 66 13.82 -10.93 4.44
N PHE A 67 13.76 -10.33 3.25
CA PHE A 67 14.93 -9.86 2.49
C PHE A 67 15.26 -8.38 2.70
N GLN A 68 14.63 -7.71 3.68
CA GLN A 68 14.94 -6.31 3.99
C GLN A 68 16.44 -6.06 4.24
N PRO A 69 17.20 -6.89 4.99
CA PRO A 69 18.63 -6.66 5.18
C PRO A 69 19.43 -6.66 3.86
N GLN A 70 19.11 -7.56 2.95
CA GLN A 70 19.73 -7.70 1.65
C GLN A 70 19.37 -6.52 0.74
N LEU A 71 18.10 -6.10 0.75
CA LEU A 71 17.62 -4.93 0.03
C LEU A 71 18.34 -3.66 0.49
N SER A 72 18.43 -3.42 1.80
CA SER A 72 19.12 -2.26 2.36
C SER A 72 20.62 -2.27 2.02
N ALA A 73 21.29 -3.41 2.14
CA ALA A 73 22.71 -3.53 1.77
C ALA A 73 22.93 -3.33 0.25
N ALA A 74 22.01 -3.80 -0.57
CA ALA A 74 22.06 -3.62 -2.02
C ALA A 74 21.85 -2.16 -2.42
N GLN A 75 20.93 -1.45 -1.77
CA GLN A 75 20.71 -0.03 -2.04
C GLN A 75 22.00 0.79 -1.88
N SER A 76 22.83 0.48 -0.87
CA SER A 76 24.09 1.20 -0.64
C SER A 76 25.21 0.80 -1.61
N ARG A 77 25.29 -0.48 -2.03
CA ARG A 77 26.42 -0.96 -2.86
C ARG A 77 26.18 -0.84 -4.37
N CYS A 78 24.94 -1.01 -4.82
CA CYS A 78 24.65 -1.21 -6.25
C CYS A 78 24.55 0.10 -7.03
N GLY A 79 24.45 1.25 -6.35
CA GLY A 79 24.24 2.54 -7.02
C GLY A 79 23.01 2.52 -7.94
N SER A 80 23.18 2.94 -9.19
CA SER A 80 22.10 2.95 -10.20
C SER A 80 21.80 1.58 -10.83
N ASP A 81 22.54 0.52 -10.51
CA ASP A 81 22.26 -0.82 -11.03
C ASP A 81 21.04 -1.43 -10.32
N THR A 82 19.86 -1.20 -10.91
CA THR A 82 18.60 -1.74 -10.39
C THR A 82 18.56 -3.26 -10.44
N ARG A 83 19.29 -3.91 -11.37
CA ARG A 83 19.31 -5.36 -11.47
C ARG A 83 20.06 -5.98 -10.28
N CYS A 84 21.19 -5.39 -9.89
CA CYS A 84 21.91 -5.74 -8.68
C CYS A 84 21.02 -5.65 -7.42
N ILE A 85 20.17 -4.61 -7.31
CA ILE A 85 19.20 -4.47 -6.21
C ILE A 85 18.17 -5.59 -6.21
N ILE A 86 17.56 -5.85 -7.37
CA ILE A 86 16.52 -6.88 -7.54
C ILE A 86 17.05 -8.26 -7.18
N ASP A 87 18.20 -8.65 -7.76
CA ASP A 87 18.77 -9.98 -7.57
C ASP A 87 19.22 -10.16 -6.11
N ALA A 88 19.83 -9.15 -5.49
CA ALA A 88 20.26 -9.22 -4.10
C ALA A 88 19.10 -9.39 -3.11
N ALA A 89 17.96 -8.76 -3.36
CA ALA A 89 16.76 -8.87 -2.54
C ALA A 89 15.84 -10.04 -2.94
N GLN A 90 16.35 -10.99 -3.74
CA GLN A 90 15.62 -12.17 -4.22
C GLN A 90 14.30 -11.84 -4.92
N GLY A 91 14.31 -10.77 -5.73
CA GLY A 91 13.15 -10.35 -6.49
C GLY A 91 12.55 -11.49 -7.33
N SER A 92 11.27 -11.77 -7.14
CA SER A 92 10.59 -12.87 -7.85
C SER A 92 10.61 -12.66 -9.36
N LYS A 93 10.88 -13.72 -10.13
CA LYS A 93 10.80 -13.71 -11.60
C LYS A 93 9.38 -13.54 -12.15
N ARG A 94 8.36 -13.54 -11.28
CA ARG A 94 6.95 -13.31 -11.66
C ARG A 94 6.63 -11.84 -11.88
N TRP A 95 7.49 -10.94 -11.40
CA TRP A 95 7.38 -9.51 -11.65
C TRP A 95 8.08 -9.16 -12.95
N GLU A 96 7.42 -8.37 -13.79
CA GLU A 96 8.04 -7.74 -14.94
C GLU A 96 8.92 -6.57 -14.48
N TRP A 97 10.16 -6.90 -14.07
CA TRP A 97 11.08 -5.94 -13.43
C TRP A 97 11.39 -4.71 -14.29
N SER A 98 11.23 -4.79 -15.61
CA SER A 98 11.33 -3.63 -16.51
C SER A 98 10.32 -2.53 -16.15
N TYR A 99 9.15 -2.88 -15.60
CA TYR A 99 8.12 -1.92 -15.18
C TYR A 99 8.48 -1.23 -13.84
N TYR A 100 9.31 -1.87 -13.02
CA TYR A 100 9.71 -1.34 -11.70
C TYR A 100 11.10 -0.68 -11.73
N ALA A 101 11.94 -0.97 -12.72
CA ALA A 101 13.27 -0.36 -12.85
C ALA A 101 13.25 1.18 -12.79
N PRO A 102 12.30 1.90 -13.43
CA PRO A 102 12.22 3.37 -13.30
C PRO A 102 11.95 3.86 -11.88
N LEU A 103 11.19 3.10 -11.09
CA LEU A 103 10.92 3.40 -9.68
C LEU A 103 12.15 3.16 -8.81
N LEU A 104 12.85 2.03 -9.01
CA LEU A 104 14.08 1.72 -8.28
C LEU A 104 15.19 2.74 -8.61
N ALA A 105 15.29 3.16 -9.87
CA ALA A 105 16.20 4.22 -10.29
C ALA A 105 15.84 5.57 -9.66
N LEU A 106 14.54 5.92 -9.57
CA LEU A 106 14.08 7.10 -8.85
C LEU A 106 14.49 7.05 -7.36
N ALA A 107 14.30 5.89 -6.71
CA ALA A 107 14.69 5.71 -5.32
C ALA A 107 16.19 5.90 -5.11
N GLN A 108 17.02 5.35 -6.00
CA GLN A 108 18.46 5.54 -5.97
C GLN A 108 18.88 6.99 -6.21
N GLN A 109 18.32 7.63 -7.24
CA GLN A 109 18.63 9.02 -7.60
C GLN A 109 18.37 10.00 -6.45
N TYR A 110 17.29 9.80 -5.69
CA TYR A 110 16.89 10.69 -4.59
C TYR A 110 17.20 10.12 -3.20
N GLN A 111 17.93 9.00 -3.12
CA GLN A 111 18.32 8.32 -1.88
C GLN A 111 17.10 8.02 -0.98
N LEU A 112 16.02 7.56 -1.61
CA LEU A 112 14.79 7.15 -0.93
C LEU A 112 14.97 5.73 -0.39
N PRO A 113 14.72 5.48 0.92
CA PRO A 113 14.79 4.13 1.47
C PRO A 113 13.78 3.21 0.78
N LEU A 114 14.22 2.02 0.37
CA LEU A 114 13.34 0.97 -0.13
C LEU A 114 13.03 -0.01 1.00
N LEU A 115 11.74 -0.35 1.13
CA LEU A 115 11.25 -1.29 2.12
C LEU A 115 10.65 -2.51 1.43
N ALA A 116 11.08 -3.70 1.82
CA ALA A 116 10.46 -4.96 1.44
C ALA A 116 9.21 -5.16 2.29
N ALA A 117 8.03 -5.12 1.66
CA ALA A 117 6.78 -4.97 2.39
C ALA A 117 5.91 -6.24 2.40
N ASN A 118 6.27 -7.25 1.63
CA ASN A 118 5.36 -8.35 1.35
C ASN A 118 5.61 -9.58 2.21
N LEU A 119 4.57 -10.38 2.45
CA LEU A 119 4.73 -11.73 2.98
C LEU A 119 5.15 -12.68 1.85
N SER A 120 6.12 -13.55 2.12
CA SER A 120 6.60 -14.49 1.12
C SER A 120 5.52 -15.48 0.71
N ARG A 121 5.62 -15.96 -0.54
CA ARG A 121 4.66 -16.94 -1.06
C ARG A 121 4.63 -18.22 -0.23
N ALA A 122 5.78 -18.63 0.30
CA ALA A 122 5.89 -19.82 1.15
C ALA A 122 5.06 -19.63 2.43
N ASP A 123 5.19 -18.47 3.09
CA ASP A 123 4.46 -18.15 4.30
C ASP A 123 2.97 -17.91 4.04
N ALA A 124 2.62 -17.19 2.98
CA ALA A 124 1.24 -17.06 2.54
C ALA A 124 0.59 -18.45 2.31
N SER A 125 1.32 -19.39 1.68
CA SER A 125 0.82 -20.75 1.47
C SER A 125 0.65 -21.54 2.78
N LYS A 126 1.48 -21.31 3.80
CA LYS A 126 1.27 -21.90 5.13
C LYS A 126 -0.02 -21.35 5.74
N ILE A 127 -0.24 -20.04 5.67
CA ILE A 127 -1.45 -19.39 6.21
C ILE A 127 -2.72 -19.92 5.54
N VAL A 128 -2.71 -20.11 4.21
CA VAL A 128 -3.86 -20.72 3.50
C VAL A 128 -4.25 -22.06 4.11
N LYS A 129 -3.26 -22.89 4.47
CA LYS A 129 -3.49 -24.27 4.94
C LYS A 129 -3.81 -24.34 6.43
N THR A 130 -3.14 -23.53 7.25
CA THR A 130 -3.07 -23.73 8.70
C THR A 130 -3.33 -22.48 9.52
N GLY A 131 -3.68 -21.36 8.90
CA GLY A 131 -3.99 -20.10 9.60
C GLY A 131 -2.77 -19.26 9.95
N PHE A 132 -3.00 -18.11 10.59
CA PHE A 132 -2.00 -17.05 10.78
C PHE A 132 -0.75 -17.51 11.56
N ALA A 133 -0.95 -18.27 12.64
CA ALA A 133 0.14 -18.76 13.51
C ALA A 133 1.16 -19.66 12.81
N ALA A 134 0.87 -20.13 11.60
CA ALA A 134 1.79 -20.95 10.82
C ALA A 134 2.96 -20.16 10.20
N ALA A 135 2.85 -18.83 10.14
CA ALA A 135 3.90 -17.97 9.57
C ALA A 135 4.05 -16.61 10.25
N LEU A 136 3.01 -16.12 10.95
CA LEU A 136 3.09 -14.85 11.65
C LEU A 136 3.53 -15.06 13.10
N LYS A 137 4.32 -14.12 13.61
CA LYS A 137 4.74 -14.11 15.01
C LYS A 137 3.54 -13.85 15.94
N PRO A 138 3.47 -14.47 17.14
CA PRO A 138 2.38 -14.28 18.08
C PRO A 138 2.09 -12.81 18.41
N GLU A 139 3.12 -11.99 18.56
CA GLU A 139 2.99 -10.58 18.91
C GLU A 139 2.28 -9.77 17.80
N LEU A 140 2.46 -10.18 16.54
CA LEU A 140 1.80 -9.56 15.39
C LEU A 140 0.32 -9.96 15.36
N ILE A 141 0.02 -11.25 15.57
CA ILE A 141 -1.34 -11.79 15.63
C ILE A 141 -2.15 -11.09 16.72
N GLU A 142 -1.57 -10.96 17.92
CA GLU A 142 -2.22 -10.31 19.05
C GLU A 142 -2.44 -8.82 18.78
N ARG A 143 -1.40 -8.10 18.34
CA ARG A 143 -1.44 -6.65 18.08
C ARG A 143 -2.53 -6.24 17.08
N TYR A 144 -2.76 -7.06 16.07
CA TYR A 144 -3.78 -6.80 15.04
C TYR A 144 -5.06 -7.60 15.24
N GLN A 145 -5.18 -8.35 16.35
CA GLN A 145 -6.35 -9.15 16.69
C GLN A 145 -6.78 -10.09 15.55
N LEU A 146 -5.82 -10.78 14.92
CA LEU A 146 -6.07 -11.55 13.68
C LEU A 146 -6.98 -12.77 13.91
N GLU A 147 -7.14 -13.23 15.15
CA GLU A 147 -8.12 -14.27 15.50
C GLU A 147 -9.55 -13.74 15.69
N HIS A 148 -9.73 -12.40 15.70
CA HIS A 148 -11.01 -11.72 15.90
C HIS A 148 -11.28 -10.69 14.78
N ILE A 149 -10.92 -11.02 13.54
CA ILE A 149 -11.15 -10.15 12.38
C ILE A 149 -12.65 -9.87 12.25
N PRO A 150 -13.06 -8.60 12.04
CA PRO A 150 -14.45 -8.26 11.80
C PRO A 150 -15.05 -9.08 10.66
N ALA A 151 -16.22 -9.67 10.88
CA ALA A 151 -16.85 -10.57 9.90
C ALA A 151 -17.03 -9.93 8.51
N ALA A 152 -17.38 -8.64 8.47
CA ALA A 152 -17.52 -7.89 7.21
C ALA A 152 -16.19 -7.76 6.44
N LEU A 153 -15.07 -7.56 7.15
CA LEU A 153 -13.75 -7.45 6.53
C LEU A 153 -13.31 -8.79 5.94
N LEU A 154 -13.50 -9.88 6.69
CA LEU A 154 -13.20 -11.23 6.19
C LEU A 154 -14.08 -11.62 5.01
N ALA A 155 -15.40 -11.38 5.08
CA ALA A 155 -16.34 -11.66 3.99
C ALA A 155 -16.00 -10.86 2.73
N GLY A 156 -15.66 -9.57 2.89
CA GLY A 156 -15.23 -8.73 1.78
C GLY A 156 -13.94 -9.23 1.13
N GLN A 157 -12.97 -9.69 1.92
CA GLN A 157 -11.73 -10.28 1.40
C GLN A 157 -11.97 -11.62 0.69
N ILE A 158 -12.89 -12.46 1.21
CA ILE A 158 -13.33 -13.69 0.52
C ILE A 158 -13.89 -13.35 -0.86
N GLU A 159 -14.75 -12.34 -0.96
CA GLU A 159 -15.35 -11.94 -2.23
C GLU A 159 -14.33 -11.31 -3.20
N ALA A 160 -13.39 -10.52 -2.67
CA ALA A 160 -12.29 -9.98 -3.47
C ALA A 160 -11.41 -11.08 -4.05
N VAL A 161 -11.09 -12.11 -3.26
CA VAL A 161 -10.35 -13.29 -3.74
C VAL A 161 -11.15 -14.05 -4.79
N ARG A 162 -12.44 -14.31 -4.53
CA ARG A 162 -13.33 -15.03 -5.44
C ARG A 162 -13.40 -14.36 -6.81
N SER A 163 -13.77 -13.09 -6.83
CA SER A 163 -13.90 -12.29 -8.06
C SER A 163 -12.57 -12.15 -8.79
N GLY A 164 -11.46 -11.93 -8.06
CA GLY A 164 -10.11 -11.87 -8.65
C GLY A 164 -9.62 -13.18 -9.27
N HIS A 165 -10.26 -14.31 -8.95
CA HIS A 165 -10.03 -15.60 -9.57
C HIS A 165 -11.24 -16.06 -10.42
N CYS A 166 -12.00 -15.11 -10.96
CA CYS A 166 -13.11 -15.37 -11.89
C CYS A 166 -14.17 -16.34 -11.36
N ASN A 167 -14.35 -16.44 -10.04
CA ASN A 167 -15.26 -17.40 -9.39
C ASN A 167 -14.90 -18.88 -9.64
N GLN A 168 -13.68 -19.18 -10.06
CA GLN A 168 -13.26 -20.55 -10.42
C GLN A 168 -12.55 -21.29 -9.28
N LEU A 169 -12.22 -20.60 -8.18
CA LEU A 169 -11.63 -21.26 -7.02
C LEU A 169 -12.66 -22.14 -6.29
N PRO A 170 -12.25 -23.32 -5.78
CA PRO A 170 -13.06 -24.08 -4.83
C PRO A 170 -13.43 -23.24 -3.60
N GLU A 171 -14.70 -23.29 -3.19
CA GLU A 171 -15.21 -22.58 -2.00
C GLU A 171 -14.37 -22.81 -0.75
N SER A 172 -13.89 -24.04 -0.56
CA SER A 172 -13.09 -24.44 0.60
C SER A 172 -11.74 -23.72 0.70
N LEU A 173 -11.21 -23.20 -0.42
CA LEU A 173 -9.93 -22.47 -0.43
C LEU A 173 -10.09 -20.98 -0.11
N LEU A 174 -11.27 -20.41 -0.34
CA LEU A 174 -11.47 -18.97 -0.25
C LEU A 174 -11.16 -18.39 1.14
N PRO A 175 -11.60 -19.00 2.28
CA PRO A 175 -11.25 -18.47 3.59
C PRO A 175 -9.75 -18.48 3.87
N GLY A 176 -9.04 -19.51 3.43
CA GLY A 176 -7.58 -19.60 3.59
C GLY A 176 -6.86 -18.53 2.76
N MET A 177 -7.27 -18.33 1.52
CA MET A 177 -6.72 -17.28 0.66
C MET A 177 -7.03 -15.87 1.16
N ALA A 178 -8.24 -15.63 1.69
CA ALA A 178 -8.59 -14.37 2.32
C ALA A 178 -7.71 -14.06 3.54
N ARG A 179 -7.44 -15.07 4.40
CA ARG A 179 -6.47 -14.91 5.50
C ARG A 179 -5.07 -14.59 4.99
N ALA A 180 -4.63 -15.20 3.90
CA ALA A 180 -3.33 -14.88 3.30
C ALA A 180 -3.26 -13.45 2.76
N GLN A 181 -4.34 -12.94 2.14
CA GLN A 181 -4.42 -11.53 1.73
C GLN A 181 -4.35 -10.58 2.93
N ILE A 182 -5.11 -10.86 3.99
CA ILE A 182 -5.08 -10.09 5.24
C ILE A 182 -3.68 -10.10 5.87
N ALA A 183 -3.01 -11.25 5.89
CA ALA A 183 -1.65 -11.36 6.41
C ALA A 183 -0.65 -10.49 5.61
N ARG A 184 -0.75 -10.48 4.28
CA ARG A 184 0.05 -9.59 3.41
C ARG A 184 -0.22 -8.13 3.75
N ASP A 185 -1.49 -7.74 3.87
CA ASP A 185 -1.89 -6.36 4.21
C ASP A 185 -1.34 -5.91 5.57
N VAL A 186 -1.41 -6.79 6.58
CA VAL A 186 -0.89 -6.53 7.93
C VAL A 186 0.63 -6.39 7.92
N VAL A 187 1.35 -7.24 7.19
CA VAL A 187 2.81 -7.13 7.08
C VAL A 187 3.22 -5.83 6.37
N MET A 188 2.53 -5.47 5.27
CA MET A 188 2.76 -4.18 4.59
C MET A 188 2.50 -3.00 5.54
N ALA A 189 1.39 -3.03 6.27
CA ALA A 189 1.06 -1.98 7.25
C ALA A 189 2.12 -1.88 8.36
N GLU A 190 2.57 -3.01 8.90
CA GLU A 190 3.59 -3.07 9.94
C GLU A 190 4.91 -2.47 9.45
N VAL A 191 5.39 -2.85 8.26
CA VAL A 191 6.60 -2.29 7.65
C VAL A 191 6.50 -0.78 7.48
N MET A 192 5.33 -0.27 7.05
CA MET A 192 5.10 1.17 6.92
C MET A 192 5.12 1.88 8.28
N LEU A 193 4.44 1.33 9.28
CA LEU A 193 4.38 1.89 10.64
C LEU A 193 5.77 1.92 11.30
N GLU A 194 6.53 0.83 11.19
CA GLU A 194 7.89 0.74 11.74
C GLU A 194 8.87 1.71 11.05
N SER A 195 8.77 1.86 9.71
CA SER A 195 9.60 2.81 8.97
C SER A 195 9.30 4.26 9.35
N MET A 196 8.03 4.63 9.44
CA MET A 196 7.63 5.97 9.88
C MET A 196 8.09 6.23 11.32
N LYS A 197 7.90 5.27 12.23
CA LYS A 197 8.33 5.39 13.64
C LYS A 197 9.85 5.59 13.77
N SER A 198 10.64 4.87 12.97
CA SER A 198 12.11 4.89 13.06
C SER A 198 12.75 6.08 12.35
N THR A 199 12.16 6.57 11.25
CA THR A 199 12.77 7.59 10.39
C THR A 199 12.09 8.95 10.45
N GLY A 200 10.83 9.01 10.91
CA GLY A 200 10.03 10.22 10.86
C GLY A 200 9.59 10.63 9.43
N ARG A 201 9.89 9.82 8.41
CA ARG A 201 9.56 10.09 7.00
C ARG A 201 8.19 9.54 6.65
N ASP A 202 7.48 10.24 5.77
CA ASP A 202 6.29 9.69 5.14
C ASP A 202 6.64 8.39 4.40
N VAL A 203 5.66 7.51 4.24
CA VAL A 203 5.86 6.21 3.58
C VAL A 203 4.90 6.05 2.42
N VAL A 204 5.45 5.73 1.25
CA VAL A 204 4.71 5.37 0.05
C VAL A 204 4.65 3.86 -0.05
N LEU A 205 3.46 3.27 -0.16
CA LEU A 205 3.29 1.87 -0.55
C LEU A 205 3.02 1.78 -2.05
N ILE A 206 3.72 0.89 -2.72
CA ILE A 206 3.43 0.42 -4.06
C ILE A 206 2.96 -1.03 -3.97
N ALA A 207 1.70 -1.26 -4.33
CA ALA A 207 1.08 -2.57 -4.27
C ALA A 207 -0.08 -2.67 -5.26
N GLY A 208 -0.57 -3.89 -5.53
CA GLY A 208 -1.75 -4.12 -6.36
C GLY A 208 -2.97 -3.38 -5.83
N ASN A 209 -3.89 -3.01 -6.73
CA ASN A 209 -5.08 -2.23 -6.36
C ASN A 209 -5.89 -2.84 -5.21
N GLY A 210 -5.95 -4.18 -5.10
CA GLY A 210 -6.62 -4.86 -3.99
C GLY A 210 -6.02 -4.53 -2.61
N HIS A 211 -4.71 -4.39 -2.52
CA HIS A 211 -3.99 -4.09 -1.27
C HIS A 211 -4.16 -2.63 -0.81
N VAL A 212 -4.43 -1.71 -1.74
CA VAL A 212 -4.59 -0.28 -1.39
C VAL A 212 -6.05 0.13 -1.16
N ARG A 213 -6.99 -0.81 -1.27
CA ARG A 213 -8.42 -0.57 -1.00
C ARG A 213 -8.67 -0.03 0.40
N ARG A 214 -9.42 1.07 0.49
CA ARG A 214 -9.80 1.71 1.76
C ARG A 214 -10.66 0.82 2.62
N ASP A 215 -11.49 -0.03 2.03
CA ASP A 215 -12.45 -0.88 2.71
C ASP A 215 -11.88 -2.24 3.16
N LEU A 216 -10.84 -2.76 2.49
CA LEU A 216 -10.33 -4.13 2.76
C LEU A 216 -8.83 -4.25 2.99
N GLY A 217 -8.02 -3.40 2.36
CA GLY A 217 -6.57 -3.60 2.24
C GLY A 217 -5.77 -3.06 3.42
N VAL A 218 -4.50 -2.73 3.13
CA VAL A 218 -3.56 -2.07 4.05
C VAL A 218 -4.17 -0.91 4.85
N PRO A 219 -5.02 -0.02 4.30
CA PRO A 219 -5.65 1.05 5.07
C PRO A 219 -6.41 0.61 6.32
N GLN A 220 -6.97 -0.62 6.35
CA GLN A 220 -7.67 -1.16 7.53
C GLN A 220 -6.72 -1.39 8.72
N TRP A 221 -5.42 -1.47 8.47
CA TRP A 221 -4.41 -1.87 9.45
C TRP A 221 -3.49 -0.72 9.89
N LEU A 222 -3.63 0.48 9.31
CA LEU A 222 -2.79 1.66 9.62
C LEU A 222 -3.26 2.50 10.83
N LYS A 223 -4.11 1.96 11.71
CA LYS A 223 -4.46 2.51 13.04
C LYS A 223 -4.80 4.02 13.05
N SER A 224 -5.69 4.44 12.16
CA SER A 224 -6.17 5.83 12.01
C SER A 224 -5.12 6.86 11.61
N ALA A 225 -3.94 6.44 11.15
CA ALA A 225 -2.96 7.37 10.65
C ALA A 225 -3.47 8.13 9.41
N PRO A 226 -3.14 9.43 9.26
CA PRO A 226 -3.45 10.19 8.06
C PRO A 226 -2.87 9.49 6.83
N LEU A 227 -3.74 9.03 5.94
CA LEU A 227 -3.36 8.31 4.73
C LEU A 227 -4.13 8.80 3.52
N HIS A 228 -3.57 8.56 2.33
CA HIS A 228 -4.24 8.77 1.05
C HIS A 228 -4.00 7.57 0.13
N SER A 229 -5.06 6.96 -0.36
CA SER A 229 -5.02 5.84 -1.29
C SER A 229 -5.45 6.24 -2.69
N THR A 230 -4.59 5.97 -3.67
CA THR A 230 -4.85 6.18 -5.09
C THR A 230 -4.73 4.88 -5.86
N ALA A 231 -5.79 4.46 -6.53
CA ALA A 231 -5.75 3.32 -7.44
C ALA A 231 -5.40 3.73 -8.87
N TYR A 232 -4.61 2.91 -9.56
CA TYR A 232 -4.34 3.06 -11.00
C TYR A 232 -5.09 1.93 -11.70
N LEU A 233 -6.20 2.26 -12.36
CA LEU A 233 -7.20 1.29 -12.79
C LEU A 233 -7.43 1.37 -14.30
N GLU A 234 -7.78 0.25 -14.90
CA GLU A 234 -8.14 0.16 -16.32
C GLU A 234 -9.63 0.40 -16.57
N ALA A 235 -10.42 0.52 -15.51
CA ALA A 235 -11.85 0.81 -15.52
C ALA A 235 -12.23 1.58 -14.26
N ALA A 236 -13.35 2.32 -14.30
CA ALA A 236 -13.82 3.09 -13.16
C ALA A 236 -14.13 2.18 -11.96
N PRO A 237 -13.67 2.52 -10.74
CA PRO A 237 -13.96 1.73 -9.55
C PRO A 237 -15.40 1.97 -9.07
N ALA A 238 -15.88 1.08 -8.20
CA ALA A 238 -17.02 1.42 -7.37
C ALA A 238 -16.66 2.58 -6.40
N GLN A 239 -17.66 3.38 -6.03
CA GLN A 239 -17.47 4.48 -5.09
C GLN A 239 -16.99 3.99 -3.72
N GLY A 240 -16.13 4.78 -3.06
CA GLY A 240 -15.67 4.51 -1.70
C GLY A 240 -14.51 3.51 -1.55
N MET A 241 -14.05 2.88 -2.63
CA MET A 241 -12.93 1.93 -2.58
C MET A 241 -11.56 2.59 -2.38
N TYR A 242 -11.39 3.83 -2.84
CA TYR A 242 -10.12 4.58 -2.79
C TYR A 242 -10.42 6.07 -2.54
N ASP A 243 -9.44 6.83 -2.05
CA ASP A 243 -9.59 8.28 -1.87
C ASP A 243 -9.52 9.00 -3.23
N SER A 244 -8.75 8.46 -4.18
CA SER A 244 -8.77 8.87 -5.59
C SER A 244 -8.46 7.70 -6.53
N SER A 245 -8.71 7.90 -7.83
CA SER A 245 -8.31 6.94 -8.86
C SER A 245 -7.77 7.65 -10.10
N VAL A 246 -6.85 6.98 -10.79
CA VAL A 246 -6.31 7.37 -12.09
C VAL A 246 -6.70 6.28 -13.08
N LEU A 247 -7.38 6.67 -14.15
CA LEU A 247 -7.68 5.76 -15.25
C LEU A 247 -6.46 5.66 -16.16
N VAL A 248 -5.98 4.44 -16.35
CA VAL A 248 -4.91 4.10 -17.27
C VAL A 248 -5.48 3.31 -18.43
N LYS A 249 -4.82 3.33 -19.58
CA LYS A 249 -5.27 2.59 -20.75
C LYS A 249 -5.31 1.09 -20.42
N ALA A 250 -6.45 0.45 -20.68
CA ALA A 250 -6.61 -0.98 -20.48
C ALA A 250 -5.66 -1.77 -21.38
N VAL A 251 -4.94 -2.73 -20.80
CA VAL A 251 -4.19 -3.71 -21.58
C VAL A 251 -5.16 -4.70 -22.19
N GLN A 252 -5.07 -4.90 -23.50
CA GLN A 252 -5.80 -5.96 -24.18
C GLN A 252 -5.24 -7.30 -23.73
N ARG A 253 -6.01 -7.98 -22.88
CA ARG A 253 -5.75 -9.36 -22.51
C ARG A 253 -6.71 -10.23 -23.30
N GLY A 254 -6.29 -11.43 -23.69
CA GLY A 254 -7.25 -12.49 -24.03
C GLY A 254 -8.18 -12.74 -22.84
N ASP A 255 -9.17 -13.62 -22.99
CA ASP A 255 -10.07 -13.95 -21.88
C ASP A 255 -9.27 -14.56 -20.70
N VAL A 256 -8.92 -13.71 -19.73
CA VAL A 256 -8.12 -14.07 -18.56
C VAL A 256 -8.83 -15.06 -17.66
N CYS A 257 -10.16 -15.13 -17.73
CA CYS A 257 -10.95 -16.11 -17.00
C CYS A 257 -10.97 -17.44 -17.74
N ALA A 258 -10.99 -17.45 -19.07
CA ALA A 258 -10.87 -18.70 -19.84
C ALA A 258 -9.48 -19.35 -19.75
N MET A 259 -8.44 -18.58 -19.39
CA MET A 259 -7.05 -19.05 -19.32
C MET A 259 -6.58 -19.51 -17.92
N ARG A 260 -7.45 -19.46 -16.90
CA ARG A 260 -7.12 -19.77 -15.50
C ARG A 260 -7.55 -21.17 -15.06
#